data_AF-A0A0R3PX87-F1
#
_entry.id   AF-A0A0R3PX87-F1
#
_cell.length_a   1.000
_cell.length_b   1.000
_cell.length_c   1.000
_cell.angle_alpha   90.00
_cell.angle_beta   90.00
_cell.angle_gamma   90.00
#
_symmetry.space_group_name_H-M   'P 1'
#
loop_
_entity.id
_entity.type
_entity.pdbx_description
1 polymer ?
#
loop_
_entity_poly.entity_id
_entity_poly.type
_entity_poly.pdbx_seq_one_letter_code
_entity_poly.pdbx_strand_id
1 'polypeptide(L)'
;MMKRSCPKTLEYLKSMGGVQMEFLNKVGDNSRPNGFALAFGTPKLAQVWPTTLAHETLKDLYHSDEQFLAFFKKNREFIDQSFFIMMGDHGPRRDGIGETLLGKYENSNPFLVVLIPSKYRSTSIHYELYKKANELITHFDLHATLMDILKLQPDAEFSDTSYRELAPLSKGSSLFREWRGVRNCRTLPIPSAYCICQYNKTAVTDQVLIIKLGNFFAEQLNKLLHNSGLKNKCQMQYYNSTSTITQIEDGDAVIYDIAVYLKPSGGLLTAHVRSNSAGLKLSSGFSRLNRYGRQGDCLIGNPLRPLCHCIGTTAP
;
A
#
# COMPACT_ATOMS: atom_id res chain seq x y z
N MET A 1 -11.66 -3.42 -3.43
CA MET A 1 -11.71 -3.28 -4.90
C MET A 1 -12.08 -4.58 -5.61
N MET A 2 -11.18 -5.59 -5.72
CA MET A 2 -11.49 -6.89 -6.37
C MET A 2 -12.73 -7.60 -5.86
N LYS A 3 -13.05 -7.50 -4.56
CA LYS A 3 -14.32 -7.99 -3.99
C LYS A 3 -15.57 -7.49 -4.72
N ARG A 4 -15.54 -6.24 -5.17
CA ARG A 4 -16.65 -5.58 -5.87
C ARG A 4 -16.56 -5.78 -7.39
N SER A 5 -15.34 -5.78 -7.93
CA SER A 5 -15.11 -5.78 -9.37
C SER A 5 -15.02 -7.18 -9.99
N CYS A 6 -14.59 -8.19 -9.23
CA CYS A 6 -14.44 -9.56 -9.71
C CYS A 6 -15.05 -10.60 -8.75
N PRO A 7 -16.36 -10.50 -8.43
CA PRO A 7 -17.01 -11.38 -7.47
C PRO A 7 -16.97 -12.86 -7.89
N LYS A 8 -17.15 -13.18 -9.17
CA LYS A 8 -17.19 -14.58 -9.64
C LYS A 8 -15.81 -15.23 -9.54
N THR A 9 -14.77 -14.50 -9.90
CA THR A 9 -13.38 -14.92 -9.72
C THR A 9 -13.08 -15.17 -8.25
N LEU A 10 -13.43 -14.23 -7.36
CA LEU A 10 -13.16 -14.36 -5.94
C LEU A 10 -13.90 -15.57 -5.32
N GLU A 11 -15.17 -15.77 -5.69
CA GLU A 11 -15.94 -16.93 -5.26
C GLU A 11 -15.29 -18.24 -5.74
N TYR A 12 -14.86 -18.30 -7.00
CA TYR A 12 -14.15 -19.46 -7.52
C TYR A 12 -12.84 -19.74 -6.78
N LEU A 13 -12.01 -18.72 -6.53
CA LEU A 13 -10.77 -18.87 -5.74
C LEU A 13 -11.06 -19.35 -4.31
N LYS A 14 -12.10 -18.84 -3.67
CA LYS A 14 -12.55 -19.30 -2.35
C LYS A 14 -13.01 -20.76 -2.38
N SER A 15 -13.74 -21.18 -3.42
CA SER A 15 -14.16 -22.58 -3.61
C SER A 15 -12.97 -23.54 -3.77
N MET A 16 -11.81 -23.03 -4.23
CA MET A 16 -10.56 -23.77 -4.30
C MET A 16 -9.80 -23.79 -2.96
N GLY A 17 -10.35 -23.24 -1.87
CA GLY A 17 -9.65 -23.08 -0.60
C GLY A 17 -8.76 -21.84 -0.53
N GLY A 18 -8.99 -20.83 -1.37
CA GLY A 18 -8.27 -19.57 -1.25
C GLY A 18 -8.66 -18.79 0.00
N VAL A 19 -7.65 -18.31 0.72
CA VAL A 19 -7.81 -17.45 1.89
C VAL A 19 -7.66 -16.01 1.46
N GLN A 20 -8.72 -15.24 1.63
CA GLN A 20 -8.70 -13.82 1.34
C GLN A 20 -8.26 -13.06 2.59
N MET A 21 -7.24 -12.23 2.44
CA MET A 21 -6.72 -11.39 3.52
C MET A 21 -7.39 -10.03 3.45
N GLU A 22 -7.98 -9.60 4.56
CA GLU A 22 -8.80 -8.40 4.63
C GLU A 22 -7.99 -7.12 4.83
N PHE A 23 -6.81 -7.23 5.45
CA PHE A 23 -6.02 -6.09 5.90
C PHE A 23 -4.55 -6.19 5.47
N LEU A 24 -4.30 -6.23 4.15
CA LEU A 24 -2.95 -6.06 3.61
C LEU A 24 -2.62 -4.56 3.59
N ASN A 25 -1.72 -4.11 4.46
CA ASN A 25 -1.26 -2.73 4.51
C ASN A 25 -0.08 -2.50 3.55
N LYS A 26 -0.22 -1.53 2.63
CA LYS A 26 0.94 -1.07 1.84
C LYS A 26 1.93 -0.33 2.74
N VAL A 27 3.22 -0.37 2.45
CA VAL A 27 4.25 0.30 3.28
C VAL A 27 4.99 1.42 2.54
N GLY A 28 4.55 1.73 1.31
CA GLY A 28 5.19 2.69 0.42
C GLY A 28 4.34 2.96 -0.82
N ASP A 29 4.55 4.11 -1.45
CA ASP A 29 4.10 4.39 -2.81
C ASP A 29 5.13 3.82 -3.80
N ASN A 30 4.67 3.05 -4.81
CA ASN A 30 5.51 2.47 -5.86
C ASN A 30 6.76 1.74 -5.33
N SER A 31 6.59 0.56 -4.75
CA SER A 31 7.70 -0.41 -4.68
C SER A 31 8.06 -0.89 -6.09
N ARG A 32 8.74 -0.06 -6.89
CA ARG A 32 9.65 -0.55 -7.94
C ARG A 32 10.84 -1.17 -7.21
N PRO A 33 10.95 -2.50 -7.27
CA PRO A 33 11.74 -3.15 -8.30
C PRO A 33 10.84 -4.06 -9.15
N ASN A 34 10.54 -3.71 -10.40
CA ASN A 34 11.33 -4.05 -11.59
C ASN A 34 11.78 -5.53 -11.61
N GLY A 35 10.95 -6.38 -12.21
CA GLY A 35 11.31 -7.61 -12.91
C GLY A 35 12.01 -8.71 -12.11
N PHE A 36 11.34 -9.85 -11.95
CA PHE A 36 12.03 -11.12 -11.73
C PHE A 36 11.94 -11.98 -13.00
N ALA A 37 13.10 -12.44 -13.46
CA ALA A 37 13.23 -13.24 -14.68
C ALA A 37 12.54 -14.61 -14.55
N LEU A 38 11.87 -15.03 -15.63
CA LEU A 38 11.37 -16.38 -15.86
C LEU A 38 12.42 -17.17 -16.66
N ALA A 39 12.70 -18.41 -16.26
CA ALA A 39 13.41 -19.40 -17.07
C ALA A 39 12.55 -20.67 -17.21
N PHE A 40 12.44 -21.17 -18.43
CA PHE A 40 11.55 -22.28 -18.84
C PHE A 40 12.12 -23.67 -18.49
N GLY A 41 11.19 -24.61 -18.27
CA GLY A 41 11.40 -26.05 -18.03
C GLY A 41 10.22 -26.61 -17.23
N THR A 42 10.12 -26.16 -15.98
CA THR A 42 8.93 -26.15 -15.11
C THR A 42 9.09 -24.89 -14.24
N PRO A 43 8.24 -23.85 -14.35
CA PRO A 43 8.49 -22.60 -13.67
C PRO A 43 8.44 -22.79 -12.15
N LYS A 44 9.57 -22.59 -11.46
CA LYS A 44 9.65 -22.58 -9.99
C LYS A 44 9.00 -21.33 -9.37
N LEU A 45 8.82 -20.28 -10.17
CA LEU A 45 8.15 -19.03 -9.82
C LEU A 45 7.59 -18.40 -11.11
N ALA A 46 6.37 -17.87 -11.06
CA ALA A 46 5.80 -17.06 -12.13
C ALA A 46 5.17 -15.79 -11.55
N GLN A 47 5.40 -14.65 -12.20
CA GLN A 47 4.82 -13.36 -11.84
C GLN A 47 4.14 -12.76 -13.06
N VAL A 48 2.86 -12.43 -12.91
CA VAL A 48 2.08 -11.70 -13.93
C VAL A 48 1.60 -10.39 -13.32
N TRP A 49 1.86 -9.29 -14.01
CA TRP A 49 1.45 -7.96 -13.57
C TRP A 49 0.67 -7.23 -14.67
N PRO A 50 -0.67 -7.23 -14.62
CA PRO A 50 -1.49 -6.40 -15.49
C PRO A 50 -1.29 -4.92 -15.16
N THR A 51 -0.56 -4.17 -16.00
CA THR A 51 -0.15 -2.79 -15.69
C THR A 51 -1.24 -1.75 -15.90
N THR A 52 -2.18 -1.98 -16.82
CA THR A 52 -3.16 -0.97 -17.25
C THR A 52 -4.57 -1.22 -16.71
N LEU A 53 -4.89 -2.47 -16.36
CA LEU A 53 -6.26 -2.95 -16.09
C LEU A 53 -7.03 -2.17 -15.02
N ALA A 54 -6.33 -1.59 -14.03
CA ALA A 54 -6.97 -0.81 -12.96
C ALA A 54 -6.20 0.49 -12.66
N HIS A 55 -5.28 0.90 -13.54
CA HIS A 55 -4.34 1.97 -13.24
C HIS A 55 -4.98 3.36 -13.38
N GLU A 56 -5.72 3.59 -14.47
CA GLU A 56 -6.35 4.88 -14.76
C GLU A 56 -7.81 4.94 -14.33
N THR A 57 -8.54 3.83 -14.45
CA THR A 57 -9.94 3.71 -14.04
C THR A 57 -10.23 2.34 -13.47
N LEU A 58 -11.24 2.24 -12.61
CA LEU A 58 -11.74 0.96 -12.10
C LEU A 58 -12.67 0.24 -13.07
N LYS A 59 -13.23 0.95 -14.07
CA LYS A 59 -14.23 0.39 -14.99
C LYS A 59 -13.72 -0.85 -15.71
N ASP A 60 -12.48 -0.80 -16.18
CA ASP A 60 -11.82 -1.90 -16.90
C ASP A 60 -11.74 -3.17 -16.04
N LEU A 61 -11.57 -3.04 -14.73
CA LEU A 61 -11.53 -4.17 -13.82
C LEU A 61 -12.89 -4.86 -13.69
N TYR A 62 -14.00 -4.12 -13.70
CA TYR A 62 -15.35 -4.70 -13.69
C TYR A 62 -15.63 -5.53 -14.95
N HIS A 63 -14.99 -5.20 -16.07
CA HIS A 63 -15.11 -5.94 -17.32
C HIS A 63 -14.18 -7.17 -17.40
N SER A 64 -13.38 -7.43 -16.36
CA SER A 64 -12.34 -8.48 -16.36
C SER A 64 -12.69 -9.73 -15.56
N ASP A 65 -13.82 -9.74 -14.84
CA ASP A 65 -14.17 -10.86 -13.96
C ASP A 65 -14.30 -12.19 -14.71
N GLU A 66 -14.97 -12.20 -15.87
CA GLU A 66 -15.12 -13.41 -16.68
C GLU A 66 -13.78 -13.90 -17.24
N GLN A 67 -12.89 -12.98 -17.61
CA GLN A 67 -11.57 -13.29 -18.14
C GLN A 67 -10.66 -13.86 -17.07
N PHE A 68 -10.68 -13.29 -15.86
CA PHE A 68 -9.99 -13.87 -14.71
C PHE A 68 -10.57 -15.25 -14.36
N LEU A 69 -11.90 -15.37 -14.26
CA LEU A 69 -12.56 -16.64 -13.98
C LEU A 69 -12.17 -17.72 -15.00
N ALA A 70 -12.20 -17.39 -16.30
CA ALA A 70 -11.79 -18.28 -17.37
C ALA A 70 -10.31 -18.67 -17.25
N PHE A 71 -9.43 -17.71 -16.93
CA PHE A 71 -8.01 -17.98 -16.67
C PHE A 71 -7.82 -18.96 -15.51
N PHE A 72 -8.49 -18.73 -14.37
CA PHE A 72 -8.37 -19.57 -13.18
C PHE A 72 -8.97 -20.97 -13.38
N LYS A 73 -10.06 -21.09 -14.13
CA LYS A 73 -10.64 -22.38 -14.53
C LYS A 73 -9.70 -23.15 -15.47
N LYS A 74 -9.19 -22.48 -16.50
CA LYS A 74 -8.29 -23.10 -17.50
C LYS A 74 -6.98 -23.58 -16.88
N ASN A 75 -6.45 -22.85 -15.90
CA ASN A 75 -5.16 -23.17 -15.27
C ASN A 75 -5.29 -23.89 -13.93
N ARG A 76 -6.46 -24.44 -13.61
CA ARG A 76 -6.75 -25.03 -12.29
C ARG A 76 -5.71 -26.08 -11.87
N GLU A 77 -5.34 -26.98 -12.77
CA GLU A 77 -4.41 -28.08 -12.47
C GLU A 77 -3.04 -27.55 -11.98
N PHE A 78 -2.51 -26.51 -12.62
CA PHE A 78 -1.25 -25.88 -12.20
C PHE A 78 -1.40 -25.13 -10.88
N ILE A 79 -2.53 -24.45 -10.67
CA ILE A 79 -2.80 -23.69 -9.44
C ILE A 79 -2.99 -24.64 -8.26
N ASP A 80 -3.64 -25.79 -8.47
CA ASP A 80 -3.79 -26.84 -7.46
C ASP A 80 -2.45 -27.45 -7.04
N GLN A 81 -1.38 -27.27 -7.81
CA GLN A 81 -0.03 -27.71 -7.45
C GLN A 81 0.89 -26.59 -6.95
N SER A 82 0.38 -25.35 -6.86
CA SER A 82 1.20 -24.15 -6.62
C SER A 82 0.80 -23.40 -5.36
N PHE A 83 1.77 -22.72 -4.75
CA PHE A 83 1.48 -21.56 -3.90
C PHE A 83 1.14 -20.39 -4.83
N PHE A 84 -0.09 -19.89 -4.74
CA PHE A 84 -0.60 -18.85 -5.63
C PHE A 84 -1.00 -17.62 -4.82
N ILE A 85 -0.45 -16.46 -5.18
CA ILE A 85 -0.74 -15.19 -4.52
C ILE A 85 -1.31 -14.23 -5.57
N MET A 86 -2.56 -13.81 -5.38
CA MET A 86 -3.19 -12.74 -6.15
C MET A 86 -3.23 -11.48 -5.30
N MET A 87 -2.54 -10.43 -5.72
CA MET A 87 -2.49 -9.19 -4.94
C MET A 87 -2.51 -7.93 -5.80
N GLY A 88 -2.96 -6.82 -5.22
CA GLY A 88 -2.66 -5.48 -5.72
C GLY A 88 -1.44 -4.91 -5.00
N ASP A 89 -0.75 -3.95 -5.62
CA ASP A 89 0.32 -3.17 -4.99
C ASP A 89 -0.24 -2.01 -4.16
N HIS A 90 -1.35 -1.45 -4.62
CA HIS A 90 -2.16 -0.48 -3.92
C HIS A 90 -3.64 -0.65 -4.29
N GLY A 91 -4.54 -0.04 -3.51
CA GLY A 91 -5.94 0.10 -3.91
C GLY A 91 -6.18 1.30 -4.85
N PRO A 92 -7.43 1.59 -5.22
CA PRO A 92 -7.73 2.65 -6.18
C PRO A 92 -7.33 4.04 -5.68
N ARG A 93 -6.85 4.90 -6.59
CA ARG A 93 -6.51 6.30 -6.28
C ARG A 93 -6.92 7.32 -7.36
N ARG A 94 -7.42 6.85 -8.51
CA ARG A 94 -7.84 7.70 -9.63
C ARG A 94 -9.35 7.98 -9.56
N ASP A 95 -9.85 8.72 -10.53
CA ASP A 95 -11.28 9.07 -10.66
C ASP A 95 -11.87 9.69 -9.37
N GLY A 96 -11.10 10.58 -8.73
CA GLY A 96 -11.50 11.26 -7.48
C GLY A 96 -11.47 10.38 -6.23
N ILE A 97 -11.24 9.06 -6.35
CA ILE A 97 -11.29 8.12 -5.22
C ILE A 97 -10.27 8.51 -4.14
N GLY A 98 -9.03 8.81 -4.54
CA GLY A 98 -7.95 9.18 -3.62
C GLY A 98 -8.19 10.47 -2.82
N GLU A 99 -9.18 11.27 -3.19
CA GLU A 99 -9.53 12.52 -2.50
C GLU A 99 -10.49 12.26 -1.32
N THR A 100 -11.23 11.15 -1.34
CA THR A 100 -12.17 10.75 -0.28
C THR A 100 -11.47 10.04 0.89
N LEU A 101 -12.03 10.14 2.10
CA LEU A 101 -11.49 9.45 3.27
C LEU A 101 -11.45 7.92 3.07
N LEU A 102 -12.55 7.33 2.58
CA LEU A 102 -12.61 5.90 2.32
C LEU A 102 -11.66 5.47 1.20
N GLY A 103 -11.51 6.27 0.14
CA GLY A 103 -10.58 5.96 -0.94
C GLY A 103 -9.12 6.03 -0.52
N LYS A 104 -8.75 6.94 0.41
CA LYS A 104 -7.41 6.92 1.05
C LYS A 104 -7.16 5.62 1.82
N TYR A 105 -8.16 5.16 2.58
CA TYR A 105 -8.10 3.87 3.27
C TYR A 105 -7.95 2.71 2.29
N GLU A 106 -8.81 2.64 1.27
CA GLU A 106 -8.77 1.58 0.27
C GLU A 106 -7.46 1.60 -0.53
N ASN A 107 -6.91 2.77 -0.85
CA ASN A 107 -5.62 2.88 -1.52
C ASN A 107 -4.50 2.21 -0.72
N SER A 108 -4.53 2.30 0.60
CA SER A 108 -3.56 1.69 1.49
C SER A 108 -3.85 0.23 1.85
N ASN A 109 -5.03 -0.28 1.48
CA ASN A 109 -5.46 -1.68 1.68
C ASN A 109 -5.67 -2.41 0.33
N PRO A 110 -4.59 -2.76 -0.41
CA PRO A 110 -4.70 -3.57 -1.61
C PRO A 110 -5.35 -4.93 -1.34
N PHE A 111 -5.94 -5.49 -2.40
CA PHE A 111 -6.50 -6.84 -2.36
C PHE A 111 -5.40 -7.89 -2.21
N LEU A 112 -5.68 -8.97 -1.46
CA LEU A 112 -4.81 -10.13 -1.33
C LEU A 112 -5.65 -11.41 -1.16
N VAL A 113 -5.38 -12.41 -1.99
CA VAL A 113 -5.81 -13.80 -1.82
C VAL A 113 -4.58 -14.70 -1.92
N VAL A 114 -4.49 -15.67 -1.02
CA VAL A 114 -3.47 -16.70 -1.01
C VAL A 114 -4.14 -18.07 -1.17
N LEU A 115 -3.71 -18.83 -2.17
CA LEU A 115 -4.00 -20.25 -2.30
C LEU A 115 -2.72 -21.05 -2.08
N ILE A 116 -2.87 -22.23 -1.51
CA ILE A 116 -1.79 -23.20 -1.34
C ILE A 116 -2.08 -24.44 -2.18
N PRO A 117 -1.05 -25.28 -2.48
CA PRO A 117 -1.24 -26.54 -3.18
C PRO A 117 -2.35 -27.38 -2.54
N SER A 118 -3.16 -28.04 -3.35
CA SER A 118 -4.33 -28.81 -2.94
C SER A 118 -4.00 -29.87 -1.89
N LYS A 119 -2.83 -30.51 -2.00
CA LYS A 119 -2.32 -31.47 -1.01
C LYS A 119 -2.11 -30.90 0.40
N TYR A 120 -1.97 -29.58 0.53
CA TYR A 120 -1.81 -28.89 1.81
C TYR A 120 -3.09 -28.20 2.28
N ARG A 121 -4.18 -28.23 1.49
CA ARG A 121 -5.45 -27.67 1.93
C ARG A 121 -6.02 -28.53 3.05
N SER A 122 -6.53 -27.86 4.09
CA SER A 122 -7.05 -28.47 5.32
C SER A 122 -5.97 -29.15 6.18
N THR A 123 -4.70 -28.78 5.98
CA THR A 123 -3.58 -29.15 6.87
C THR A 123 -3.25 -28.00 7.83
N SER A 124 -2.29 -28.22 8.74
CA SER A 124 -1.87 -27.24 9.76
C SER A 124 -1.53 -25.88 9.16
N ILE A 125 -0.76 -25.82 8.07
CA ILE A 125 -0.39 -24.55 7.42
C ILE A 125 -1.59 -23.84 6.79
N HIS A 126 -2.63 -24.57 6.37
CA HIS A 126 -3.85 -23.98 5.85
C HIS A 126 -4.67 -23.34 6.96
N TYR A 127 -4.81 -24.03 8.08
CA TYR A 127 -5.49 -23.49 9.25
C TYR A 127 -4.75 -22.25 9.79
N GLU A 128 -3.43 -22.28 9.81
CA GLU A 128 -2.63 -21.13 10.24
C GLU A 128 -2.77 -19.93 9.30
N LEU A 129 -2.86 -20.17 7.98
CA LEU A 129 -3.19 -19.14 7.01
C LEU A 129 -4.59 -18.55 7.26
N TYR A 130 -5.60 -19.38 7.51
CA TYR A 130 -6.99 -18.95 7.76
C TYR A 130 -7.12 -18.06 9.01
N LYS A 131 -6.41 -18.38 10.09
CA LYS A 131 -6.42 -17.55 11.32
C LYS A 131 -6.06 -16.09 11.04
N LYS A 132 -5.31 -15.82 9.97
CA LYS A 132 -4.78 -14.49 9.63
C LYS A 132 -5.62 -13.73 8.62
N ALA A 133 -6.75 -14.29 8.18
CA ALA A 133 -7.64 -13.64 7.21
C ALA A 133 -8.05 -12.22 7.64
N ASN A 134 -8.19 -11.98 8.94
CA ASN A 134 -8.59 -10.69 9.53
C ASN A 134 -7.46 -10.01 10.32
N GLU A 135 -6.21 -10.43 10.15
CA GLU A 135 -5.06 -9.82 10.82
C GLU A 135 -4.38 -8.78 9.93
N LEU A 136 -3.71 -7.82 10.56
CA LEU A 136 -2.94 -6.80 9.84
C LEU A 136 -1.66 -7.42 9.23
N ILE A 137 -1.61 -7.49 7.90
CA ILE A 137 -0.52 -8.06 7.11
C ILE A 137 0.24 -6.94 6.40
N THR A 138 1.53 -7.13 6.18
CA THR A 138 2.36 -6.27 5.33
C THR A 138 3.01 -7.07 4.20
N HIS A 139 3.56 -6.36 3.22
CA HIS A 139 4.36 -7.00 2.15
C HIS A 139 5.62 -7.71 2.69
N PHE A 140 6.11 -7.34 3.89
CA PHE A 140 7.20 -8.06 4.54
C PHE A 140 6.79 -9.46 4.99
N ASP A 141 5.53 -9.65 5.40
CA ASP A 141 5.00 -10.97 5.78
C ASP A 141 4.83 -11.86 4.54
N LEU A 142 4.45 -11.28 3.39
CA LEU A 142 4.45 -11.99 2.11
C LEU A 142 5.87 -12.43 1.71
N HIS A 143 6.84 -11.52 1.80
CA HIS A 143 8.25 -11.85 1.57
C HIS A 143 8.75 -12.95 2.53
N ALA A 144 8.40 -12.85 3.82
CA ALA A 144 8.71 -13.87 4.82
C ALA A 144 8.09 -15.23 4.48
N THR A 145 6.84 -15.25 4.01
CA THR A 145 6.14 -16.47 3.58
C THR A 145 6.82 -17.10 2.38
N LEU A 146 7.23 -16.30 1.39
CA LEU A 146 7.99 -16.80 0.23
C LEU A 146 9.33 -17.40 0.65
N MET A 147 10.05 -16.74 1.57
CA MET A 147 11.31 -17.29 2.09
C MET A 147 11.08 -18.59 2.88
N ASP A 148 10.02 -18.68 3.67
CA ASP A 148 9.63 -19.88 4.42
C ASP A 148 9.31 -21.05 3.48
N ILE A 149 8.52 -20.82 2.42
CA ILE A 149 8.23 -21.80 1.36
C ILE A 149 9.51 -22.33 0.71
N LEU A 150 10.45 -21.43 0.40
CA LEU A 150 11.65 -21.79 -0.37
C LEU A 150 12.75 -22.44 0.47
N LYS A 151 12.82 -22.14 1.77
CA LYS A 151 14.00 -22.44 2.58
C LYS A 151 13.75 -23.29 3.82
N LEU A 152 12.53 -23.34 4.34
CA LEU A 152 12.28 -23.86 5.69
C LEU A 152 11.16 -24.90 5.73
N GLN A 153 10.02 -24.62 5.11
CA GLN A 153 8.89 -25.56 5.06
C GLN A 153 9.20 -26.88 4.35
N PRO A 154 10.06 -26.95 3.30
CA PRO A 154 10.37 -28.22 2.66
C PRO A 154 10.94 -29.28 3.61
N ASP A 155 11.77 -28.88 4.58
CA ASP A 155 12.41 -29.79 5.54
C ASP A 155 11.41 -30.42 6.51
N ALA A 156 10.26 -29.77 6.72
CA ALA A 156 9.16 -30.24 7.54
C ALA A 156 7.95 -30.69 6.72
N GLU A 157 8.15 -30.95 5.42
CA GLU A 157 7.09 -31.33 4.47
C GLU A 157 5.85 -30.41 4.50
N PHE A 158 6.07 -29.12 4.77
CA PHE A 158 5.04 -28.09 4.90
C PHE A 158 4.02 -28.35 6.03
N SER A 159 4.48 -28.88 7.17
CA SER A 159 3.64 -29.14 8.35
C SER A 159 3.95 -28.24 9.56
N ASP A 160 5.12 -27.60 9.59
CA ASP A 160 5.61 -26.86 10.74
C ASP A 160 4.99 -25.44 10.81
N THR A 161 4.09 -25.26 11.76
CA THR A 161 3.44 -23.98 12.07
C THR A 161 4.03 -23.29 13.28
N SER A 162 5.09 -23.80 13.91
CA SER A 162 5.64 -23.20 15.13
C SER A 162 6.15 -21.78 14.88
N TYR A 163 6.08 -20.92 15.90
CA TYR A 163 6.66 -19.58 15.82
C TYR A 163 8.13 -19.64 15.41
N ARG A 164 8.51 -18.81 14.44
CA ARG A 164 9.89 -18.67 13.99
C ARG A 164 10.20 -17.22 13.67
N GLU A 165 11.32 -16.74 14.20
CA GLU A 165 11.90 -15.47 13.77
C GLU A 165 12.67 -15.69 12.46
N LEU A 166 12.34 -14.91 11.42
CA LEU A 166 12.95 -15.05 10.09
C LEU A 166 14.10 -14.08 9.86
N ALA A 167 14.51 -13.27 10.85
CA ALA A 167 15.69 -12.43 10.71
C ALA A 167 16.96 -13.31 10.58
N PRO A 168 17.94 -12.92 9.74
CA PRO A 168 17.97 -11.77 8.84
C PRO A 168 17.32 -12.02 7.46
N LEU A 169 16.79 -13.21 7.18
CA LEU A 169 16.21 -13.59 5.88
C LEU A 169 15.02 -12.71 5.47
N SER A 170 14.18 -12.30 6.42
CA SER A 170 13.05 -11.40 6.19
C SER A 170 12.75 -10.57 7.44
N LYS A 171 12.10 -9.42 7.24
CA LYS A 171 11.61 -8.53 8.30
C LYS A 171 10.18 -8.82 8.74
N GLY A 172 9.46 -9.67 8.01
CA GLY A 172 8.08 -10.04 8.33
C GLY A 172 7.97 -11.42 8.96
N SER A 173 6.74 -11.83 9.23
CA SER A 173 6.40 -13.14 9.79
C SER A 173 5.65 -13.96 8.74
N SER A 174 6.08 -15.21 8.51
CA SER A 174 5.43 -16.09 7.53
C SER A 174 3.95 -16.31 7.88
N LEU A 175 3.10 -16.36 6.86
CA LEU A 175 1.67 -16.64 7.01
C LEU A 175 1.41 -18.08 7.46
N PHE A 176 2.37 -19.00 7.29
CA PHE A 176 2.25 -20.41 7.67
C PHE A 176 2.79 -20.74 9.07
N ARG A 177 3.25 -19.73 9.82
CA ARG A 177 3.85 -19.88 11.16
C ARG A 177 3.04 -19.11 12.19
N GLU A 178 2.95 -19.58 13.42
CA GLU A 178 2.38 -18.82 14.53
C GLU A 178 3.03 -17.44 14.65
N TRP A 179 2.21 -16.44 14.96
CA TRP A 179 2.66 -15.08 15.21
C TRP A 179 2.68 -14.78 16.71
N ARG A 180 3.56 -13.86 17.11
CA ARG A 180 3.65 -13.38 18.49
C ARG A 180 3.50 -11.86 18.52
N GLY A 181 2.87 -11.38 19.59
CA GLY A 181 2.68 -9.95 19.84
C GLY A 181 1.49 -9.34 19.10
N VAL A 182 1.13 -8.13 19.53
CA VAL A 182 0.03 -7.36 18.94
C VAL A 182 0.48 -6.79 17.60
N ARG A 183 -0.39 -6.84 16.59
CA ARG A 183 -0.12 -6.30 15.24
C ARG A 183 -0.92 -5.03 15.00
N ASN A 184 -0.23 -3.91 14.89
CA ASN A 184 -0.79 -2.61 14.53
C ASN A 184 0.31 -1.75 13.88
N CYS A 185 -0.04 -0.55 13.42
CA CYS A 185 0.91 0.34 12.76
C CYS A 185 2.09 0.82 13.62
N ARG A 186 2.05 0.61 14.95
CA ARG A 186 3.18 0.91 15.86
C ARG A 186 4.12 -0.27 16.03
N THR A 187 3.62 -1.50 15.89
CA THR A 187 4.41 -2.73 16.08
C THR A 187 4.93 -3.30 14.77
N LEU A 188 4.34 -2.93 13.64
CA LEU A 188 4.78 -3.31 12.31
C LEU A 188 5.52 -2.15 11.63
N PRO A 189 6.42 -2.42 10.66
CA PRO A 189 7.14 -1.39 9.91
C PRO A 189 6.25 -0.69 8.88
N ILE A 190 5.15 -0.09 9.35
CA ILE A 190 4.17 0.64 8.56
C ILE A 190 4.35 2.13 8.83
N PRO A 191 4.78 2.93 7.85
CA PRO A 191 4.78 4.37 7.99
C PRO A 191 3.37 4.91 8.29
N SER A 192 3.27 5.91 9.17
CA SER A 192 1.99 6.52 9.57
C SER A 192 1.11 6.94 8.40
N ALA A 193 1.72 7.45 7.31
CA ALA A 193 1.04 7.81 6.07
C ALA A 193 0.26 6.68 5.38
N TYR A 194 0.64 5.42 5.63
CA TYR A 194 0.02 4.26 5.00
C TYR A 194 -0.79 3.42 5.99
N CYS A 195 -0.86 3.83 7.25
CA CYS A 195 -1.54 3.06 8.28
C CYS A 195 -3.04 2.96 7.99
N ILE A 196 -3.56 1.73 7.95
CA ILE A 196 -5.00 1.47 7.81
C ILE A 196 -5.71 1.25 9.15
N CYS A 197 -4.99 1.17 10.28
CA CYS A 197 -5.64 1.10 11.59
C CYS A 197 -6.54 2.33 11.80
N GLN A 198 -7.77 2.08 12.24
CA GLN A 198 -8.73 3.15 12.52
C GLN A 198 -8.48 3.70 13.91
N TYR A 199 -8.20 5.00 13.97
CA TYR A 199 -8.06 5.76 15.21
C TYR A 199 -9.15 6.81 15.26
N ASN A 200 -9.60 7.15 16.48
CA ASN A 200 -10.51 8.27 16.66
C ASN A 200 -9.82 9.57 16.22
N LYS A 201 -10.37 10.19 15.18
CA LYS A 201 -9.90 11.44 14.60
C LYS A 201 -10.93 12.52 14.87
N THR A 202 -10.48 13.70 15.29
CA THR A 202 -11.34 14.89 15.39
C THR A 202 -10.95 15.90 14.32
N ALA A 203 -11.93 16.58 13.75
CA ALA A 203 -11.68 17.65 12.80
C ALA A 203 -11.07 18.86 13.52
N VAL A 204 -10.02 19.44 12.93
CA VAL A 204 -9.46 20.70 13.43
C VAL A 204 -10.30 21.84 12.86
N THR A 205 -10.85 22.69 13.74
CA THR A 205 -11.71 23.82 13.37
C THR A 205 -11.10 25.19 13.66
N ASP A 206 -10.03 25.25 14.46
CA ASP A 206 -9.30 26.47 14.77
C ASP A 206 -8.57 27.01 13.52
N GLN A 207 -8.99 28.18 13.05
CA GLN A 207 -8.47 28.80 11.82
C GLN A 207 -7.00 29.22 11.94
N VAL A 208 -6.56 29.66 13.12
CA VAL A 208 -5.16 30.06 13.35
C VAL A 208 -4.27 28.82 13.26
N LEU A 209 -4.69 27.72 13.86
CA LEU A 209 -3.99 26.45 13.79
C LEU A 209 -3.97 25.88 12.36
N ILE A 210 -5.10 25.94 11.64
CA ILE A 210 -5.19 25.49 10.24
C ILE A 210 -4.18 26.24 9.36
N ILE A 211 -4.12 27.56 9.45
CA ILE A 211 -3.18 28.38 8.66
C ILE A 211 -1.73 28.06 9.06
N LYS A 212 -1.45 27.91 10.36
CA LYS A 212 -0.12 27.55 10.86
C LYS A 212 0.35 26.21 10.30
N LEU A 213 -0.51 25.19 10.34
CA LEU A 213 -0.22 23.85 9.82
C LEU A 213 -0.05 23.85 8.30
N GLY A 214 -0.89 24.59 7.57
CA GLY A 214 -0.79 24.73 6.12
C GLY A 214 0.52 25.37 5.67
N ASN A 215 0.94 26.45 6.32
CA ASN A 215 2.22 27.10 6.03
C ASN A 215 3.40 26.20 6.37
N PHE A 216 3.40 25.57 7.56
CA PHE A 216 4.43 24.61 7.94
C PHE A 216 4.54 23.46 6.93
N PHE A 217 3.41 22.93 6.44
CA PHE A 217 3.37 21.89 5.43
C PHE A 217 4.11 22.30 4.15
N ALA A 218 3.78 23.49 3.61
CA ALA A 218 4.41 23.99 2.39
C ALA A 218 5.92 24.23 2.58
N GLU A 219 6.33 24.78 3.73
CA GLU A 219 7.74 24.96 4.08
C GLU A 219 8.49 23.63 4.12
N GLN A 220 7.93 22.60 4.76
CA GLN A 220 8.57 21.28 4.83
C GLN A 220 8.67 20.62 3.44
N LEU A 221 7.68 20.80 2.57
CA LEU A 221 7.75 20.30 1.19
C LEU A 221 8.89 20.98 0.42
N ASN A 222 8.98 22.31 0.49
CA ASN A 222 10.05 23.05 -0.17
C ASN A 222 11.43 22.66 0.36
N LYS A 223 11.55 22.45 1.68
CA LYS A 223 12.78 21.97 2.31
C LYS A 223 13.16 20.58 1.82
N LEU A 224 12.19 19.67 1.68
CA LEU A 224 12.42 18.34 1.11
C LEU A 224 12.95 18.43 -0.33
N LEU A 225 12.29 19.22 -1.19
CA LEU A 225 12.71 19.40 -2.58
C LEU A 225 14.09 20.06 -2.68
N HIS A 226 14.36 21.07 -1.86
CA HIS A 226 15.66 21.73 -1.80
C HIS A 226 16.78 20.77 -1.38
N ASN A 227 16.59 20.05 -0.27
CA ASN A 227 17.57 19.09 0.24
C ASN A 227 17.79 17.90 -0.69
N SER A 228 16.82 17.61 -1.56
CA SER A 228 16.94 16.61 -2.63
C SER A 228 17.63 17.15 -3.89
N GLY A 229 18.17 18.37 -3.87
CA GLY A 229 18.85 19.00 -5.01
C GLY A 229 17.91 19.50 -6.10
N LEU A 230 16.62 19.66 -5.82
CA LEU A 230 15.58 19.98 -6.81
C LEU A 230 15.21 21.46 -6.87
N LYS A 231 15.90 22.34 -6.12
CA LYS A 231 15.59 23.78 -6.03
C LYS A 231 15.56 24.50 -7.39
N ASN A 232 16.37 24.07 -8.34
CA ASN A 232 16.47 24.65 -9.68
C ASN A 232 15.59 23.94 -10.72
N LYS A 233 14.82 22.92 -10.29
CA LYS A 233 13.91 22.16 -11.16
C LYS A 233 12.47 22.39 -10.77
N CYS A 234 12.18 22.44 -9.47
CA CYS A 234 10.84 22.58 -8.92
C CYS A 234 10.59 24.00 -8.41
N GLN A 235 9.45 24.58 -8.79
CA GLN A 235 8.94 25.83 -8.26
C GLN A 235 8.59 25.69 -6.78
N MET A 236 8.92 26.74 -6.01
CA MET A 236 8.48 26.88 -4.63
C MET A 236 6.96 26.80 -4.53
N GLN A 237 6.47 26.02 -3.58
CA GLN A 237 5.05 25.86 -3.29
C GLN A 237 4.67 26.65 -2.03
N TYR A 238 3.46 27.18 -2.01
CA TYR A 238 2.90 27.92 -0.89
C TYR A 238 1.54 27.34 -0.52
N TYR A 239 1.19 27.45 0.74
CA TYR A 239 -0.16 27.13 1.20
C TYR A 239 -1.19 27.97 0.45
N ASN A 240 -2.24 27.32 -0.07
CA ASN A 240 -3.36 27.98 -0.72
C ASN A 240 -4.63 27.84 0.12
N SER A 241 -5.06 26.60 0.36
CA SER A 241 -6.26 26.30 1.13
C SER A 241 -6.19 24.90 1.73
N THR A 242 -6.99 24.67 2.76
CA THR A 242 -7.11 23.36 3.39
C THR A 242 -8.22 22.55 2.75
N SER A 243 -7.94 21.28 2.45
CA SER A 243 -8.98 20.30 2.11
C SER A 243 -9.50 19.63 3.37
N THR A 244 -8.62 19.01 4.15
CA THR A 244 -8.97 18.35 5.42
C THR A 244 -7.80 18.42 6.40
N ILE A 245 -8.08 18.72 7.66
CA ILE A 245 -7.12 18.49 8.77
C ILE A 245 -7.86 17.77 9.89
N THR A 246 -7.33 16.63 10.28
CA THR A 246 -7.80 15.89 11.45
C THR A 246 -6.66 15.70 12.43
N GLN A 247 -6.99 15.55 13.72
CA GLN A 247 -6.02 15.31 14.77
C GLN A 247 -6.29 13.99 15.50
N ILE A 248 -5.22 13.37 15.96
CA ILE A 248 -5.22 12.18 16.81
C ILE A 248 -4.33 12.49 18.02
N GLU A 249 -4.85 12.25 19.22
CA GLU A 249 -4.06 12.27 20.45
C GLU A 249 -3.16 11.02 20.49
N ASP A 250 -1.85 11.24 20.62
CA ASP A 250 -0.81 10.21 20.70
C ASP A 250 0.11 10.45 21.89
N GLY A 251 -0.38 10.09 23.09
CA GLY A 251 0.34 10.27 24.34
C GLY A 251 0.52 11.74 24.67
N ASP A 252 1.76 12.23 24.67
CA ASP A 252 2.14 13.62 24.90
C ASP A 252 2.15 14.48 23.63
N ALA A 253 1.76 13.90 22.49
CA ALA A 253 1.80 14.55 21.20
C ALA A 253 0.46 14.48 20.48
N VAL A 254 0.25 15.44 19.58
CA VAL A 254 -0.87 15.44 18.64
C VAL A 254 -0.34 15.12 17.25
N ILE A 255 -0.95 14.18 16.55
CA ILE A 255 -0.67 13.90 15.15
C ILE A 255 -1.77 14.50 14.29
N TYR A 256 -1.41 15.44 13.44
CA TYR A 256 -2.28 16.01 12.42
C TYR A 256 -2.13 15.25 11.11
N ASP A 257 -3.23 14.74 10.57
CA ASP A 257 -3.36 14.24 9.19
C ASP A 257 -3.88 15.38 8.33
N ILE A 258 -3.00 15.93 7.49
CA ILE A 258 -3.20 17.21 6.78
C ILE A 258 -3.26 16.95 5.29
N ALA A 259 -4.33 17.42 4.64
CA ALA A 259 -4.42 17.55 3.19
C ALA A 259 -4.69 19.00 2.79
N VAL A 260 -3.80 19.58 1.99
CA VAL A 260 -3.86 20.98 1.57
C VAL A 260 -3.69 21.12 0.06
N TYR A 261 -4.32 22.15 -0.49
CA TYR A 261 -4.01 22.66 -1.82
C TYR A 261 -2.83 23.60 -1.74
N LEU A 262 -1.89 23.43 -2.67
CA LEU A 262 -0.72 24.28 -2.83
C LEU A 262 -0.83 25.16 -4.09
N LYS A 263 -0.17 26.31 -4.05
CA LYS A 263 0.04 27.20 -5.21
C LYS A 263 1.53 27.37 -5.47
N PRO A 264 1.98 27.46 -6.74
CA PRO A 264 1.17 27.55 -7.96
C PRO A 264 0.65 26.21 -8.52
N SER A 265 1.02 25.07 -7.94
CA SER A 265 0.73 23.77 -8.58
C SER A 265 -0.75 23.36 -8.65
N GLY A 266 -1.61 23.94 -7.82
CA GLY A 266 -2.97 23.41 -7.60
C GLY A 266 -2.95 22.00 -7.01
N GLY A 267 -1.80 21.56 -6.49
CA GLY A 267 -1.63 20.22 -6.00
C GLY A 267 -2.31 20.00 -4.67
N LEU A 268 -3.14 18.96 -4.60
CA LEU A 268 -3.68 18.42 -3.36
C LEU A 268 -2.68 17.40 -2.82
N LEU A 269 -1.96 17.76 -1.75
CA LEU A 269 -0.96 16.90 -1.12
C LEU A 269 -1.39 16.56 0.31
N THR A 270 -0.98 15.38 0.78
CA THR A 270 -1.17 14.93 2.15
C THR A 270 0.14 14.56 2.85
N ALA A 271 0.21 14.78 4.16
CA ALA A 271 1.27 14.36 5.06
C ALA A 271 0.80 14.42 6.52
N HIS A 272 1.54 13.75 7.41
CA HIS A 272 1.34 13.82 8.85
C HIS A 272 2.33 14.79 9.50
N VAL A 273 1.83 15.59 10.44
CA VAL A 273 2.62 16.50 11.27
C VAL A 273 2.41 16.13 12.73
N ARG A 274 3.49 15.87 13.45
CA ARG A 274 3.47 15.66 14.91
C ARG A 274 3.73 17.00 15.61
N SER A 275 2.95 17.28 16.65
CA SER A 275 3.12 18.43 17.54
C SER A 275 3.35 17.94 18.95
N ASN A 276 4.41 18.43 19.60
CA ASN A 276 4.68 18.20 21.02
C ASN A 276 5.31 19.46 21.63
N SER A 277 5.87 19.35 22.84
CA SER A 277 6.57 20.45 23.53
C SER A 277 7.73 21.07 22.75
N ALA A 278 8.35 20.32 21.82
CA ALA A 278 9.41 20.82 20.95
C ALA A 278 8.89 21.55 19.68
N GLY A 279 7.57 21.58 19.48
CA GLY A 279 6.92 22.22 18.34
C GLY A 279 6.45 21.23 17.27
N LEU A 280 6.33 21.73 16.03
CA LEU A 280 5.84 20.96 14.88
C LEU A 280 6.98 20.24 14.17
N LYS A 281 6.76 18.97 13.84
CA LYS A 281 7.68 18.15 13.04
C LYS A 281 6.92 17.32 12.02
N LEU A 282 7.42 17.26 10.80
CA LEU A 282 6.92 16.33 9.80
C LEU A 282 7.13 14.88 10.29
N SER A 283 6.06 14.09 10.36
CA SER A 283 6.08 12.71 10.87
C SER A 283 5.80 11.66 9.80
N SER A 284 5.65 12.06 8.53
CA SER A 284 5.58 11.18 7.38
C SER A 284 6.24 11.78 6.14
N GLY A 285 6.26 11.04 5.03
CA GLY A 285 6.50 11.61 3.70
C GLY A 285 5.26 12.35 3.16
N PHE A 286 5.41 12.98 2.00
CA PHE A 286 4.31 13.61 1.25
C PHE A 286 3.78 12.68 0.17
N SER A 287 2.47 12.68 -0.02
CA SER A 287 1.81 12.01 -1.15
C SER A 287 0.89 12.98 -1.90
N ARG A 288 0.90 12.90 -3.23
CA ARG A 288 0.05 13.70 -4.12
C ARG A 288 -1.28 12.96 -4.36
N LEU A 289 -2.40 13.57 -3.99
CA LEU A 289 -3.73 12.96 -4.07
C LEU A 289 -4.41 13.18 -5.43
N ASN A 290 -4.26 14.35 -6.04
CA ASN A 290 -4.81 14.65 -7.36
C ASN A 290 -3.79 14.42 -8.49
N ARG A 291 -4.24 14.45 -9.75
CA ARG A 291 -3.34 14.30 -10.91
C ARG A 291 -2.36 15.47 -10.97
N TYR A 292 -1.09 15.18 -11.28
CA TYR A 292 -0.05 16.20 -11.51
C TYR A 292 0.22 16.46 -13.00
N GLY A 293 -0.32 15.64 -13.90
CA GLY A 293 -0.16 15.83 -15.35
C GLY A 293 1.30 15.97 -15.78
N ARG A 294 1.61 17.04 -16.53
CA ARG A 294 2.95 17.38 -17.01
C ARG A 294 3.78 18.21 -16.02
N GLN A 295 3.22 18.56 -14.85
CA GLN A 295 3.91 19.41 -13.86
C GLN A 295 5.23 18.80 -13.37
N GLY A 296 5.41 17.48 -13.43
CA GLY A 296 6.61 16.79 -12.95
C GLY A 296 7.59 16.34 -14.05
N ASP A 297 7.44 16.77 -15.30
CA ASP A 297 8.18 16.17 -16.43
C ASP A 297 9.70 16.39 -16.41
N CYS A 298 10.17 17.42 -15.70
CA CYS A 298 11.60 17.63 -15.42
C CYS A 298 12.22 16.55 -14.50
N LEU A 299 11.40 15.64 -13.96
CA LEU A 299 11.75 14.57 -13.02
C LEU A 299 11.31 13.17 -13.49
N ILE A 300 11.25 12.92 -14.81
CA ILE A 300 10.99 11.56 -15.32
C ILE A 300 11.96 10.55 -14.70
N GLY A 301 11.42 9.46 -14.14
CA GLY A 301 12.19 8.42 -13.45
C GLY A 301 12.52 8.71 -11.98
N ASN A 302 12.27 9.92 -11.47
CA ASN A 302 12.53 10.27 -10.08
C ASN A 302 11.28 10.05 -9.20
N PRO A 303 11.42 9.48 -7.98
CA PRO A 303 10.29 9.23 -7.09
C PRO A 303 9.57 10.49 -6.60
N LEU A 304 10.24 11.64 -6.56
CA LEU A 304 9.66 12.93 -6.15
C LEU A 304 8.90 13.63 -7.30
N ARG A 305 8.83 13.02 -8.49
CA ARG A 305 8.08 13.54 -9.63
C ARG A 305 6.67 14.02 -9.29
N PRO A 306 5.85 13.30 -8.49
CA PRO A 306 4.49 13.74 -8.17
C PRO A 306 4.41 14.99 -7.29
N LEU A 307 5.51 15.35 -6.61
CA LEU A 307 5.60 16.46 -5.66
C LEU A 307 6.17 17.73 -6.30
N CYS A 308 6.76 17.62 -7.49
CA CYS A 308 7.41 18.71 -8.18
C CYS A 308 6.46 19.40 -9.16
N HIS A 309 6.47 20.73 -9.16
CA HIS A 309 5.97 21.55 -10.25
C HIS A 309 7.16 22.17 -10.97
N CYS A 310 7.42 21.80 -12.21
CA CYS A 310 8.62 22.19 -12.93
C CYS A 310 8.66 23.69 -13.22
N ILE A 311 9.84 24.29 -13.09
CA ILE A 311 10.05 25.68 -13.49
C ILE A 311 9.77 25.82 -14.99
N GLY A 312 8.99 26.84 -15.37
CA GLY A 312 8.60 27.09 -16.76
C GLY A 312 7.35 26.32 -17.23
N THR A 313 6.80 25.40 -16.44
CA THR A 313 5.47 24.82 -16.74
C THR A 313 4.36 25.70 -16.20
N THR A 314 3.38 26.04 -17.04
CA THR A 314 2.13 26.67 -16.59
C THR A 314 1.31 25.67 -15.76
N ALA A 315 0.36 26.19 -14.96
CA ALA A 315 -0.65 25.39 -14.25
C ALA A 315 -1.34 24.40 -15.23
N PRO A 316 -1.88 23.28 -14.72
CA PRO A 316 -2.10 22.05 -15.50
C PRO A 316 -3.05 22.23 -16.68
#